data_AF-A0A1V5Z9V7-F1
#
_entry.id   AF-A0A1V5Z9V7-F1
#
_cell.length_a   1.000
_cell.length_b   1.000
_cell.length_c   1.000
_cell.angle_alpha   90.00
_cell.angle_beta   90.00
_cell.angle_gamma   90.00
#
_symmetry.space_group_name_H-M   'P 1'
#
loop_
_entity.id
_entity.type
_entity.pdbx_description
1 polymer ?
#
loop_
_entity_poly.entity_id
_entity_poly.type
_entity_poly.pdbx_seq_one_letter_code
_entity_poly.pdbx_strand_id
1 'polypeptide(L)'
;MEDLRIQLEEEAARGSDQLGRYTDLLSQQEALGELKIPSMLSPPLPFDTIIFIFVFIFPLYFTSQFFMMSIMDERTLRQGEALIASPVSPLILVLGKMLPYACGMILIAAAILFTVNADIMAILPLVPVILFFLSFALFIGMVSRSYKELSFISIFFSTIATSYLFFPSIFANVHIVSLLSPVTLVVHVLDGTGYTPADYVYSTALFYLTSLVLFGICIRNFHEEQLFTEKGLFETLALYLGALVSTRYWYLSLILISVMTIPFVFMAQMMYLVLFFNLPMPFSLILIMVLAAMTEELVKAAGFIGLISHRYPPLTWKVVIFSSILIGLGFLLGEKLLLFITLSQIADSIFGAALFLSIGLLWIPFLLHAGTAFCTGAILKIRGKNALPVGIAIATIVHTLYNLYMLRGWVW
;
A
#
# COMPACT_ATOMS: atom_id res chain seq x y z
N MET A 1 -55.58 35.53 -36.12
CA MET A 1 -54.66 34.48 -35.62
C MET A 1 -54.38 33.46 -36.71
N GLU A 2 -55.41 32.95 -37.40
CA GLU A 2 -55.22 32.02 -38.53
C GLU A 2 -54.60 32.69 -39.76
N ASP A 3 -55.02 33.92 -40.10
CA ASP A 3 -54.43 34.67 -41.24
C ASP A 3 -52.95 35.03 -41.04
N LEU A 4 -52.56 35.24 -39.77
CA LEU A 4 -51.18 35.53 -39.37
C LEU A 4 -50.29 34.29 -39.47
N ARG A 5 -50.87 33.11 -39.24
CA ARG A 5 -50.21 31.81 -39.34
C ARG A 5 -49.96 31.43 -40.81
N ILE A 6 -50.94 31.68 -41.67
CA ILE A 6 -50.83 31.43 -43.13
C ILE A 6 -49.80 32.36 -43.77
N GLN A 7 -49.73 33.64 -43.34
CA GLN A 7 -48.70 34.57 -43.80
C GLN A 7 -47.28 34.15 -43.39
N LEU A 8 -47.11 33.59 -42.19
CA LEU A 8 -45.82 33.09 -41.70
C LEU A 8 -45.37 31.82 -42.45
N GLU A 9 -46.31 30.96 -42.85
CA GLU A 9 -46.03 29.78 -43.67
C GLU A 9 -45.64 30.15 -45.12
N GLU A 10 -46.26 31.19 -45.70
CA GLU A 10 -45.89 31.72 -47.01
C GLU A 10 -44.53 32.44 -47.00
N GLU A 11 -44.16 33.12 -45.91
CA GLU A 11 -42.83 33.73 -45.75
C GLU A 11 -41.73 32.68 -45.55
N ALA A 12 -42.00 31.62 -44.80
CA ALA A 12 -41.08 30.48 -44.65
C ALA A 12 -40.82 29.75 -45.98
N ALA A 13 -41.83 29.67 -46.85
CA ALA A 13 -41.71 29.05 -48.19
C ALA A 13 -40.92 29.91 -49.20
N ARG A 14 -40.76 31.22 -48.95
CA ARG A 14 -40.05 32.15 -49.86
C ARG A 14 -38.54 32.23 -49.65
N GLY A 15 -37.97 31.44 -48.75
CA GLY A 15 -36.51 31.34 -48.61
C GLY A 15 -35.84 32.67 -48.20
N SER A 16 -36.54 33.53 -47.47
CA SER A 16 -35.90 34.65 -46.77
C SER A 16 -35.24 34.11 -45.48
N ASP A 17 -33.93 34.03 -45.55
CA ASP A 17 -32.98 33.46 -44.58
C ASP A 17 -32.88 34.22 -43.24
N GLN A 18 -34.02 34.54 -42.62
CA GLN A 18 -34.07 35.24 -41.32
C GLN A 18 -34.79 34.44 -40.23
N LEU A 19 -35.80 33.62 -40.56
CA LEU A 19 -36.49 32.76 -39.58
C LEU A 19 -35.79 31.40 -39.40
N GLY A 20 -35.26 30.81 -40.47
CA GLY A 20 -34.49 29.55 -40.41
C GLY A 20 -33.26 29.64 -39.48
N ARG A 21 -32.67 30.83 -39.38
CA ARG A 21 -31.49 31.10 -38.54
C ARG A 21 -31.78 30.99 -37.03
N TYR A 22 -33.03 31.20 -36.60
CA TYR A 22 -33.44 31.03 -35.21
C TYR A 22 -33.98 29.62 -34.92
N THR A 23 -34.56 28.97 -35.92
CA THR A 23 -34.98 27.57 -35.81
C THR A 23 -33.77 26.63 -35.72
N ASP A 24 -32.68 26.93 -36.44
CA ASP A 24 -31.41 26.20 -36.31
C ASP A 24 -30.73 26.43 -34.95
N LEU A 25 -30.93 27.57 -34.29
CA LEU A 25 -30.41 27.79 -32.93
C LEU A 25 -31.20 26.99 -31.88
N LEU A 26 -32.50 26.78 -32.10
CA LEU A 26 -33.35 25.96 -31.22
C LEU A 26 -33.13 24.45 -31.44
N SER A 27 -32.90 24.01 -32.68
CA SER A 27 -32.54 22.61 -32.98
C SER A 27 -31.09 22.29 -32.59
N GLN A 28 -30.19 23.27 -32.67
CA GLN A 28 -28.82 23.15 -32.16
C GLN A 28 -28.75 23.16 -30.63
N GLN A 29 -29.84 23.55 -29.94
CA GLN A 29 -29.98 23.44 -28.49
C GLN A 29 -30.29 22.00 -28.03
N GLU A 30 -30.80 21.14 -28.91
CA GLU A 30 -30.85 19.68 -28.68
C GLU A 30 -29.51 19.00 -29.02
N ALA A 31 -28.70 19.58 -29.92
CA ALA A 31 -27.37 19.07 -30.30
C ALA A 31 -26.22 19.55 -29.38
N LEU A 32 -26.36 20.72 -28.78
CA LEU A 32 -25.53 21.24 -27.69
C LEU A 32 -26.24 20.87 -26.39
N GLY A 33 -25.92 19.68 -25.85
CA GLY A 33 -26.52 19.19 -24.60
C GLY A 33 -26.58 20.27 -23.50
N GLU A 34 -27.63 20.21 -22.68
CA GLU A 34 -27.97 21.12 -21.56
C GLU A 34 -27.04 22.34 -21.40
N LEU A 35 -27.57 23.54 -21.64
CA LEU A 35 -26.89 24.81 -21.31
C LEU A 35 -26.46 24.82 -19.82
N LYS A 36 -25.23 24.40 -19.55
CA LYS A 36 -24.61 24.45 -18.23
C LYS A 36 -24.03 25.85 -18.03
N ILE A 37 -24.62 26.60 -17.11
CA ILE A 37 -23.99 27.83 -16.58
C ILE A 37 -22.65 27.45 -15.91
N PRO A 38 -21.66 28.35 -15.82
CA PRO A 38 -20.34 28.03 -15.27
C PRO A 38 -20.34 27.37 -13.89
N SER A 39 -21.35 27.62 -13.06
CA SER A 39 -21.55 26.98 -11.75
C SER A 39 -22.06 25.53 -11.81
N MET A 40 -22.52 25.07 -12.98
CA MET A 40 -23.00 23.71 -13.26
C MET A 40 -21.95 22.90 -14.05
N LEU A 41 -20.81 23.51 -14.37
CA LEU A 41 -19.64 22.83 -14.88
C LEU A 41 -18.85 22.32 -13.67
N SER A 42 -19.10 21.08 -13.28
CA SER A 42 -18.18 20.35 -12.40
C SER A 42 -16.79 20.37 -13.06
N PRO A 43 -15.72 20.73 -12.35
CA PRO A 43 -14.38 20.61 -12.90
C PRO A 43 -14.17 19.17 -13.40
N PRO A 44 -13.45 18.96 -14.51
CA PRO A 44 -13.24 17.63 -15.08
C PRO A 44 -12.44 16.69 -14.16
N LEU A 45 -11.89 17.21 -13.05
CA LEU A 45 -11.22 16.47 -11.99
C LEU A 45 -11.99 16.62 -10.67
N PRO A 46 -12.07 15.56 -9.85
CA PRO A 46 -12.78 15.56 -8.57
C PRO A 46 -12.01 16.37 -7.52
N PHE A 47 -12.05 17.70 -7.67
CA PHE A 47 -11.26 18.64 -6.87
C PHE A 47 -11.69 18.64 -5.39
N ASP A 48 -12.98 18.45 -5.13
CA ASP A 48 -13.54 18.41 -3.77
C ASP A 48 -13.02 17.18 -3.01
N THR A 49 -13.00 16.02 -3.66
CA THR A 49 -12.41 14.77 -3.15
C THR A 49 -10.95 14.97 -2.75
N ILE A 50 -10.17 15.66 -3.59
CA ILE A 50 -8.75 15.97 -3.35
C ILE A 50 -8.59 16.83 -2.09
N ILE A 51 -9.41 17.87 -1.94
CA ILE A 51 -9.36 18.76 -0.77
C ILE A 51 -9.68 17.97 0.50
N PHE A 52 -10.74 17.15 0.49
CA PHE A 52 -11.10 16.36 1.65
C PHE A 52 -9.99 15.39 2.06
N ILE A 53 -9.42 14.65 1.10
CA ILE A 53 -8.28 13.75 1.39
C ILE A 53 -7.13 14.54 2.03
N PHE A 54 -6.78 15.71 1.48
CA PHE A 54 -5.70 16.52 2.02
C PHE A 54 -5.99 17.00 3.45
N VAL A 55 -7.20 17.51 3.71
CA VAL A 55 -7.62 18.02 5.03
C VAL A 55 -7.59 16.93 6.09
N PHE A 56 -7.91 15.67 5.74
CA PHE A 56 -7.80 14.55 6.69
C PHE A 56 -6.37 14.02 6.83
N ILE A 57 -5.64 13.81 5.73
CA ILE A 57 -4.33 13.14 5.78
C ILE A 57 -3.24 14.04 6.33
N PHE A 58 -3.24 15.34 6.00
CA PHE A 58 -2.19 16.26 6.42
C PHE A 58 -2.04 16.36 7.95
N PRO A 59 -3.11 16.56 8.74
CA PRO A 59 -3.00 16.62 10.21
C PRO A 59 -2.57 15.30 10.84
N LEU A 60 -3.01 14.16 10.28
CA LEU A 60 -2.61 12.83 10.74
C LEU A 60 -1.11 12.61 10.51
N TYR A 61 -0.62 12.95 9.33
CA TYR A 61 0.80 12.93 9.02
C TYR A 61 1.59 13.87 9.96
N PHE A 62 1.13 15.11 10.13
CA PHE A 62 1.82 16.07 11.00
C PHE A 62 1.88 15.60 12.46
N THR A 63 0.81 15.00 12.98
CA THR A 63 0.78 14.48 14.34
C THR A 63 1.73 13.29 14.51
N SER A 64 1.91 12.45 13.49
CA SER A 64 2.82 11.31 13.55
C SER A 64 4.29 11.75 13.58
N GLN A 65 4.60 12.92 13.00
CA GLN A 65 5.95 13.51 13.10
C GLN A 65 6.33 13.83 14.54
N PHE A 66 5.40 14.31 15.39
CA PHE A 66 5.71 14.54 16.80
C PHE A 66 5.99 13.24 17.56
N PHE A 67 5.24 12.18 17.25
CA PHE A 67 5.52 10.86 17.83
C PHE A 67 6.90 10.35 17.39
N MET A 68 7.20 10.47 16.10
CA MET A 68 8.50 10.11 15.54
C MET A 68 9.66 10.87 16.20
N MET A 69 9.50 12.18 16.40
CA MET A 69 10.49 13.01 17.11
C MET A 69 10.65 12.58 18.56
N SER A 70 9.56 12.24 19.26
CA SER A 70 9.65 11.74 20.64
C SER A 70 10.51 10.48 20.77
N ILE A 71 10.44 9.58 19.78
CA ILE A 71 11.30 8.37 19.74
C ILE A 71 12.76 8.74 19.39
N MET A 72 12.96 9.69 18.47
CA MET A 72 14.31 10.16 18.12
C MET A 72 15.00 10.86 19.30
N ASP A 73 14.26 11.65 20.07
CA ASP A 73 14.76 12.34 21.27
C ASP A 73 15.21 11.32 22.32
N GLU A 74 14.43 10.26 22.51
CA GLU A 74 14.75 9.18 23.44
C GLU A 74 16.07 8.48 23.09
N ARG A 75 16.28 8.25 21.79
CA ARG A 75 17.51 7.66 21.26
C ARG A 75 18.70 8.62 21.36
N THR A 76 18.56 9.85 20.89
CA THR A 76 19.66 10.81 20.75
C THR A 76 20.07 11.40 22.10
N LEU A 77 19.10 11.66 22.96
CA LEU A 77 19.31 12.30 24.27
C LEU A 77 19.34 11.29 25.42
N ARG A 78 19.18 9.99 25.15
CA ARG A 78 19.15 8.90 26.15
C ARG A 78 18.14 9.10 27.29
N GLN A 79 17.09 9.88 27.07
CA GLN A 79 16.10 10.23 28.09
C GLN A 79 15.24 9.03 28.54
N GLY A 80 15.23 7.93 27.77
CA GLY A 80 14.48 6.71 28.04
C GLY A 80 15.26 5.56 28.66
N GLU A 81 16.56 5.74 28.91
CA GLU A 81 17.44 4.66 29.40
C GLU A 81 16.89 4.05 30.72
N ALA A 82 16.44 4.91 31.64
CA ALA A 82 15.83 4.48 32.90
C ALA A 82 14.50 3.72 32.73
N LEU A 83 13.71 4.06 31.70
CA LEU A 83 12.44 3.39 31.40
C LEU A 83 12.67 2.02 30.74
N ILE A 84 13.67 1.92 29.86
CA ILE A 84 14.05 0.66 29.20
C ILE A 84 14.70 -0.31 30.21
N ALA A 85 15.45 0.21 31.19
CA ALA A 85 16.03 -0.58 32.27
C ALA A 85 15.00 -1.02 33.33
N SER A 86 13.80 -0.41 33.35
CA SER A 86 12.74 -0.78 34.27
C SER A 86 12.13 -2.15 33.89
N PRO A 87 11.54 -2.91 34.83
CA PRO A 87 10.92 -4.20 34.56
C PRO A 87 9.56 -4.08 33.83
N VAL A 88 9.37 -3.02 33.04
CA VAL A 88 8.17 -2.74 32.25
C VAL A 88 8.33 -3.35 30.87
N SER A 89 7.27 -3.96 30.34
CA SER A 89 7.34 -4.55 29.00
C SER A 89 7.48 -3.47 27.93
N PRO A 90 8.27 -3.71 26.86
CA PRO A 90 8.42 -2.73 25.78
C PRO A 90 7.09 -2.36 25.10
N LEU A 91 6.14 -3.30 25.08
CA LEU A 91 4.78 -3.06 24.58
C LEU A 91 4.09 -1.92 25.34
N ILE A 92 4.18 -1.90 26.67
CA ILE A 92 3.54 -0.86 27.50
C ILE A 92 4.20 0.49 27.26
N LEU A 93 5.52 0.53 27.13
CA LEU A 93 6.26 1.76 26.84
C LEU A 93 5.85 2.37 25.49
N VAL A 94 5.86 1.55 24.44
CA VAL A 94 5.50 1.98 23.08
C VAL A 94 4.03 2.40 23.01
N LEU A 95 3.10 1.58 23.52
CA LEU A 95 1.67 1.90 23.49
C LEU A 95 1.34 3.12 24.35
N GLY A 96 1.96 3.24 25.53
CA GLY A 96 1.76 4.39 26.42
C GLY A 96 2.20 5.70 25.77
N LYS A 97 3.32 5.70 25.04
CA LYS A 97 3.77 6.88 24.28
C LYS A 97 2.92 7.14 23.05
N MET A 98 2.44 6.11 22.38
CA MET A 98 1.63 6.23 21.18
C MET A 98 0.23 6.79 21.46
N LEU A 99 -0.35 6.43 22.61
CA LEU A 99 -1.75 6.70 22.95
C LEU A 99 -2.15 8.18 22.84
N PRO A 100 -1.40 9.17 23.40
CA PRO A 100 -1.74 10.58 23.26
C PRO A 100 -1.82 11.05 21.81
N TYR A 101 -0.92 10.57 20.95
CA TYR A 101 -0.90 10.92 19.53
C TYR A 101 -2.06 10.27 18.77
N ALA A 102 -2.37 9.00 19.07
CA ALA A 102 -3.53 8.32 18.49
C ALA A 102 -4.85 9.00 18.88
N CYS A 103 -5.01 9.34 20.16
CA CYS A 103 -6.17 10.09 20.64
C CYS A 103 -6.25 11.48 19.98
N GLY A 104 -5.14 12.21 19.90
CA GLY A 104 -5.07 13.52 19.23
C GLY A 104 -5.48 13.43 17.76
N MET A 105 -4.99 12.42 17.04
CA MET A 105 -5.36 12.17 15.64
C MET A 105 -6.86 11.90 15.46
N ILE A 106 -7.46 11.07 16.32
CA ILE A 106 -8.91 10.78 16.29
C ILE A 106 -9.71 12.05 16.59
N LEU A 107 -9.29 12.83 17.59
CA LEU A 107 -9.96 14.08 17.95
C LEU A 107 -9.90 15.11 16.83
N ILE A 108 -8.75 15.24 16.14
CA ILE A 108 -8.62 16.11 14.97
C ILE A 108 -9.54 15.65 13.84
N ALA A 109 -9.56 14.35 13.54
CA ALA A 109 -10.45 13.80 12.52
C ALA A 109 -11.93 14.05 12.86
N ALA A 110 -12.32 13.82 14.12
CA ALA A 110 -13.67 14.09 14.60
C ALA A 110 -14.04 15.59 14.52
N ALA A 111 -13.10 16.48 14.85
CA ALA A 111 -13.30 17.92 14.74
C ALA A 111 -13.53 18.34 13.28
N ILE A 112 -12.75 17.81 12.35
CA ILE A 112 -12.93 18.06 10.91
C ILE A 112 -14.32 17.59 10.45
N LEU A 113 -14.70 16.36 10.80
CA LEU A 113 -16.03 15.84 10.43
C LEU A 113 -17.17 16.68 11.00
N PHE A 114 -17.04 17.14 12.24
CA PHE A 114 -18.00 18.05 12.85
C PHE A 114 -18.11 19.37 12.08
N THR A 115 -16.98 19.96 11.66
CA THR A 115 -16.98 21.22 10.89
C THR A 115 -17.61 21.08 9.49
N VAL A 116 -17.50 19.89 8.88
CA VAL A 116 -18.04 19.61 7.54
C VAL A 116 -19.49 19.07 7.62
N ASN A 117 -20.04 18.87 8.82
CA ASN A 117 -21.34 18.23 9.08
C ASN A 117 -21.45 16.83 8.44
N ALA A 118 -20.37 16.05 8.52
CA ALA A 118 -20.30 14.70 7.99
C ALA A 118 -20.63 13.64 9.04
N ASP A 119 -20.99 12.43 8.58
CA ASP A 119 -21.24 11.28 9.46
C ASP A 119 -19.93 10.82 10.15
N ILE A 120 -20.04 10.48 11.44
CA ILE A 120 -18.96 9.95 12.28
C ILE A 120 -18.39 8.63 11.75
N MET A 121 -19.16 7.90 10.92
CA MET A 121 -18.72 6.65 10.27
C MET A 121 -17.47 6.82 9.39
N ALA A 122 -17.16 8.05 8.96
CA ALA A 122 -15.94 8.40 8.24
C ALA A 122 -14.66 8.26 9.09
N ILE A 123 -14.75 8.18 10.43
CA ILE A 123 -13.59 7.94 11.30
C ILE A 123 -13.06 6.51 11.14
N LEU A 124 -13.95 5.55 10.90
CA LEU A 124 -13.58 4.13 10.97
C LEU A 124 -12.53 3.72 9.91
N PRO A 125 -12.58 4.20 8.65
CA PRO A 125 -11.50 4.01 7.67
C PRO A 125 -10.21 4.76 8.01
N LEU A 126 -10.26 5.81 8.83
CA LEU A 126 -9.07 6.57 9.26
C LEU A 126 -8.30 5.87 10.39
N VAL A 127 -8.95 5.06 11.22
CA VAL A 127 -8.28 4.27 12.29
C VAL A 127 -7.07 3.46 11.78
N PRO A 128 -7.19 2.61 10.74
CA PRO A 128 -6.04 1.86 10.21
C PRO A 128 -4.98 2.78 9.60
N VAL A 129 -5.37 3.93 9.03
CA VAL A 129 -4.43 4.95 8.51
C VAL A 129 -3.63 5.60 9.65
N ILE A 130 -4.29 5.87 10.78
CA ILE A 130 -3.65 6.37 12.01
C ILE A 130 -2.64 5.37 12.54
N LEU A 131 -3.04 4.09 12.68
CA LEU A 131 -2.14 3.03 13.13
C LEU A 131 -0.95 2.88 12.17
N PHE A 132 -1.18 3.01 10.87
CA PHE A 132 -0.14 2.94 9.86
C PHE A 132 0.86 4.07 10.00
N PHE A 133 0.41 5.32 10.10
CA PHE A 133 1.32 6.45 10.31
C PHE A 133 2.08 6.35 11.63
N LEU A 134 1.44 5.91 12.72
CA LEU A 134 2.11 5.73 14.01
C LEU A 134 3.13 4.60 13.96
N SER A 135 2.83 3.48 13.30
CA SER A 135 3.77 2.37 13.15
C SER A 135 5.00 2.74 12.30
N PHE A 136 4.80 3.54 11.23
CA PHE A 136 5.89 4.09 10.44
C PHE A 136 6.70 5.12 11.24
N ALA A 137 6.05 6.02 11.97
CA ALA A 137 6.71 7.00 12.82
C ALA A 137 7.60 6.32 13.88
N LEU A 138 7.12 5.25 14.53
CA LEU A 138 7.90 4.45 15.46
C LEU A 138 9.11 3.82 14.77
N PHE A 139 8.88 3.14 13.64
CA PHE A 139 9.94 2.48 12.88
C PHE A 139 11.03 3.44 12.43
N ILE A 140 10.64 4.59 11.86
CA ILE A 140 11.58 5.61 11.38
C ILE A 140 12.36 6.21 12.55
N GLY A 141 11.68 6.56 13.65
CA GLY A 141 12.31 7.05 14.87
C GLY A 141 13.36 6.09 15.44
N MET A 142 13.08 4.79 15.40
CA MET A 142 14.01 3.76 15.90
C MET A 142 15.19 3.50 14.97
N VAL A 143 15.02 3.65 13.66
CA VAL A 143 16.04 3.30 12.67
C VAL A 143 16.97 4.46 12.33
N SER A 144 16.50 5.70 12.44
CA SER A 144 17.29 6.90 12.13
C SER A 144 18.35 7.20 13.18
N ARG A 145 19.57 7.55 12.74
CA ARG A 145 20.68 7.88 13.65
C ARG A 145 20.79 9.37 13.98
N SER A 146 20.23 10.22 13.15
CA SER A 146 20.27 11.67 13.33
C SER A 146 19.01 12.32 12.79
N TYR A 147 18.71 13.54 13.22
CA TYR A 147 17.56 14.31 12.70
C TYR A 147 17.60 14.49 11.18
N LYS A 148 18.80 14.55 10.57
CA LYS A 148 18.93 14.61 9.10
C LYS A 148 18.46 13.32 8.44
N GLU A 149 18.87 12.16 8.97
CA GLU A 149 18.42 10.87 8.48
C GLU A 149 16.92 10.66 8.74
N LEU A 150 16.43 11.10 9.90
CA LEU A 150 15.01 11.07 10.24
C LEU A 150 14.17 11.81 9.21
N SER A 151 14.52 13.06 8.92
CA SER A 151 13.81 13.86 7.94
C SER A 151 13.88 13.23 6.54
N PHE A 152 15.05 12.72 6.13
CA PHE A 152 15.19 12.07 4.82
C PHE A 152 14.32 10.81 4.70
N ILE A 153 14.41 9.92 5.68
CA ILE A 153 13.66 8.66 5.72
C ILE A 153 12.16 8.96 5.83
N SER A 154 11.77 9.90 6.69
CA SER A 154 10.39 10.33 6.85
C SER A 154 9.80 10.86 5.54
N ILE A 155 10.47 11.80 4.86
CA ILE A 155 9.99 12.36 3.60
C ILE A 155 9.85 11.26 2.53
N PHE A 156 10.80 10.32 2.46
CA PHE A 156 10.74 9.21 1.51
C PHE A 156 9.52 8.31 1.75
N PHE A 157 9.35 7.82 2.97
CA PHE A 157 8.23 6.93 3.30
C PHE A 157 6.88 7.65 3.28
N SER A 158 6.84 8.91 3.73
CA SER A 158 5.62 9.72 3.71
C SER A 158 5.14 10.00 2.30
N THR A 159 6.06 10.22 1.35
CA THR A 159 5.72 10.41 -0.06
C THR A 159 5.04 9.15 -0.60
N ILE A 160 5.63 7.97 -0.37
CA ILE A 160 5.06 6.69 -0.82
C ILE A 160 3.69 6.43 -0.16
N ALA A 161 3.59 6.61 1.17
CA ALA A 161 2.36 6.42 1.92
C ALA A 161 1.24 7.36 1.45
N THR A 162 1.55 8.64 1.29
CA THR A 162 0.59 9.65 0.84
C THR A 162 0.17 9.38 -0.59
N SER A 163 1.09 8.98 -1.48
CA SER A 163 0.73 8.55 -2.83
C SER A 163 -0.24 7.37 -2.81
N TYR A 164 -0.07 6.39 -1.91
CA TYR A 164 -0.98 5.24 -1.80
C TYR A 164 -2.37 5.64 -1.30
N LEU A 165 -2.44 6.55 -0.34
CA LEU A 165 -3.70 7.05 0.18
C LEU A 165 -4.42 7.97 -0.81
N PHE A 166 -3.67 8.72 -1.60
CA PHE A 166 -4.21 9.76 -2.48
C PHE A 166 -4.56 9.23 -3.87
N PHE A 167 -3.62 8.56 -4.53
CA PHE A 167 -3.71 8.29 -5.97
C PHE A 167 -4.90 7.37 -6.35
N PRO A 168 -5.17 6.25 -5.66
CA PRO A 168 -6.38 5.46 -5.91
C PRO A 168 -7.66 6.27 -5.67
N SER A 169 -7.67 7.10 -4.62
CA SER A 169 -8.85 7.88 -4.21
C SER A 169 -9.26 8.98 -5.20
N ILE A 170 -8.37 9.41 -6.10
CA ILE A 170 -8.74 10.33 -7.20
C ILE A 170 -9.78 9.69 -8.11
N PHE A 171 -9.75 8.36 -8.24
CA PHE A 171 -10.72 7.62 -9.05
C PHE A 171 -11.95 7.20 -8.24
N ALA A 172 -12.18 7.80 -7.07
CA ALA A 172 -13.41 7.62 -6.31
C ALA A 172 -14.60 7.88 -7.24
N ASN A 173 -15.55 6.94 -7.25
CA ASN A 173 -16.75 6.96 -8.11
C ASN A 173 -16.51 6.68 -9.62
N VAL A 174 -15.27 6.43 -10.06
CA VAL A 174 -14.95 6.11 -11.46
C VAL A 174 -14.53 4.66 -11.64
N HIS A 175 -13.67 4.17 -10.75
CA HIS A 175 -13.06 2.85 -10.92
C HIS A 175 -12.96 2.10 -9.60
N ILE A 176 -13.15 0.77 -9.63
CA ILE A 176 -13.07 -0.10 -8.45
C ILE A 176 -11.68 -0.10 -7.79
N VAL A 177 -10.66 0.26 -8.56
CA VAL A 177 -9.27 0.43 -8.09
C VAL A 177 -9.17 1.51 -7.00
N SER A 178 -10.11 2.46 -6.94
CA SER A 178 -10.16 3.45 -5.87
C SER A 178 -10.34 2.83 -4.48
N LEU A 179 -11.01 1.68 -4.36
CA LEU A 179 -11.20 0.96 -3.10
C LEU A 179 -9.89 0.40 -2.52
N LEU A 180 -8.76 0.52 -3.20
CA LEU A 180 -7.45 0.19 -2.60
C LEU A 180 -7.06 1.16 -1.48
N SER A 181 -7.55 2.40 -1.51
CA SER A 181 -7.29 3.37 -0.45
C SER A 181 -8.44 3.42 0.57
N PRO A 182 -8.16 3.34 1.88
CA PRO A 182 -9.15 3.61 2.93
C PRO A 182 -9.80 4.99 2.81
N VAL A 183 -9.10 5.97 2.22
CA VAL A 183 -9.63 7.34 2.13
C VAL A 183 -10.78 7.43 1.15
N THR A 184 -10.85 6.54 0.15
CA THR A 184 -12.01 6.42 -0.74
C THR A 184 -13.30 6.17 0.05
N LEU A 185 -13.23 5.39 1.13
CA LEU A 185 -14.41 5.15 1.98
C LEU A 185 -14.83 6.41 2.76
N VAL A 186 -13.87 7.27 3.13
CA VAL A 186 -14.17 8.57 3.74
C VAL A 186 -14.93 9.43 2.73
N VAL A 187 -14.49 9.45 1.47
CA VAL A 187 -15.14 10.19 0.39
C VAL A 187 -16.56 9.67 0.17
N HIS A 188 -16.79 8.36 0.15
CA HIS A 188 -18.14 7.79 0.02
C HIS A 188 -19.08 8.18 1.16
N VAL A 189 -18.58 8.28 2.40
CA VAL A 189 -19.40 8.79 3.51
C VAL A 189 -19.74 10.27 3.32
N LEU A 190 -18.78 11.08 2.84
CA LEU A 190 -19.00 12.51 2.56
C LEU A 190 -19.99 12.74 1.40
N ASP A 191 -19.95 11.88 0.38
CA ASP A 191 -20.87 11.89 -0.77
C ASP A 191 -22.26 11.32 -0.40
N GLY A 192 -22.43 10.78 0.80
CA GLY A 192 -23.68 10.17 1.27
C GLY A 192 -24.00 8.79 0.70
N THR A 193 -23.06 8.17 -0.03
CA THR A 193 -23.21 6.81 -0.58
C THR A 193 -22.90 5.72 0.45
N GLY A 194 -22.04 6.02 1.42
CA GLY A 194 -21.59 5.08 2.44
C GLY A 194 -20.73 3.93 1.88
N TYR A 195 -20.44 2.92 2.70
CA TYR A 195 -19.64 1.77 2.28
C TYR A 195 -20.13 0.47 2.92
N THR A 196 -19.87 -0.66 2.26
CA THR A 196 -20.20 -1.98 2.80
C THR A 196 -19.08 -2.50 3.71
N PRO A 197 -19.36 -3.49 4.59
CA PRO A 197 -18.31 -4.14 5.37
C PRO A 197 -17.23 -4.81 4.52
N ALA A 198 -17.59 -5.27 3.31
CA ALA A 198 -16.64 -5.87 2.37
C ALA A 198 -15.66 -4.80 1.83
N ASP A 199 -16.17 -3.61 1.49
CA ASP A 199 -15.34 -2.48 1.06
C ASP A 199 -14.41 -2.05 2.20
N TYR A 200 -14.93 -2.00 3.43
CA TYR A 200 -14.13 -1.69 4.62
C TYR A 200 -12.95 -2.65 4.78
N VAL A 201 -13.20 -3.96 4.79
CA VAL A 201 -12.13 -4.97 4.94
C VAL A 201 -11.14 -4.88 3.79
N TYR A 202 -11.62 -4.75 2.55
CA TYR A 202 -10.76 -4.68 1.37
C TYR A 202 -9.82 -3.46 1.40
N SER A 203 -10.33 -2.27 1.68
CA SER A 203 -9.53 -1.05 1.70
C SER A 203 -8.59 -0.99 2.91
N THR A 204 -8.97 -1.57 4.05
CA THR A 204 -8.25 -1.37 5.32
C THR A 204 -7.35 -2.53 5.75
N ALA A 205 -7.55 -3.75 5.25
CA ALA A 205 -6.82 -4.93 5.71
C ALA A 205 -5.30 -4.77 5.60
N LEU A 206 -4.81 -4.23 4.47
CA LEU A 206 -3.37 -4.02 4.27
C LEU A 206 -2.79 -3.01 5.25
N PHE A 207 -3.53 -1.96 5.59
CA PHE A 207 -3.11 -0.97 6.58
C PHE A 207 -3.04 -1.57 7.98
N TYR A 208 -4.02 -2.36 8.39
CA TYR A 208 -3.97 -3.07 9.68
C TYR A 208 -2.81 -4.07 9.74
N LEU A 209 -2.64 -4.89 8.70
CA LEU A 209 -1.60 -5.93 8.68
C LEU A 209 -0.19 -5.34 8.64
N THR A 210 0.05 -4.32 7.80
CA THR A 210 1.35 -3.64 7.75
C THR A 210 1.65 -2.93 9.08
N SER A 211 0.67 -2.26 9.68
CA SER A 211 0.83 -1.63 11.00
C SER A 211 1.18 -2.66 12.08
N LEU A 212 0.46 -3.79 12.10
CA LEU A 212 0.69 -4.86 13.07
C LEU A 212 2.11 -5.43 12.92
N VAL A 213 2.56 -5.65 11.70
CA VAL A 213 3.91 -6.14 11.43
C VAL A 213 4.97 -5.12 11.86
N LEU A 214 4.82 -3.84 11.50
CA LEU A 214 5.77 -2.79 11.89
C LEU A 214 5.82 -2.63 13.40
N PHE A 215 4.67 -2.56 14.09
CA PHE A 215 4.64 -2.52 15.54
C PHE A 215 5.30 -3.75 16.15
N GLY A 216 4.98 -4.96 15.66
CA GLY A 216 5.58 -6.20 16.15
C GLY A 216 7.11 -6.20 16.02
N ILE A 217 7.64 -5.77 14.89
CA ILE A 217 9.09 -5.62 14.66
C ILE A 217 9.67 -4.58 15.61
N CYS A 218 9.06 -3.40 15.72
CA CYS A 218 9.57 -2.32 16.56
C CYS A 218 9.56 -2.71 18.04
N ILE A 219 8.44 -3.23 18.56
CA ILE A 219 8.31 -3.67 19.96
C ILE A 219 9.30 -4.78 20.29
N ARG A 220 9.49 -5.75 19.38
CA ARG A 220 10.48 -6.81 19.56
C ARG A 220 11.90 -6.26 19.64
N ASN A 221 12.18 -5.18 18.91
CA ASN A 221 13.48 -4.55 18.84
C ASN A 221 13.65 -3.33 19.77
N PHE A 222 12.69 -3.08 20.67
CA PHE A 222 12.69 -1.94 21.58
C PHE A 222 13.46 -2.28 22.86
N HIS A 223 14.78 -2.49 22.72
CA HIS A 223 15.72 -2.75 23.80
C HIS A 223 16.99 -1.91 23.62
N GLU A 224 17.75 -1.70 24.69
CA GLU A 224 18.91 -0.79 24.75
C GLU A 224 19.91 -1.04 23.61
N GLU A 225 20.32 -2.28 23.39
CA GLU A 225 21.32 -2.66 22.37
C GLU A 225 20.97 -2.22 20.95
N GLN A 226 19.66 -2.18 20.64
CA GLN A 226 19.16 -1.92 19.30
C GLN A 226 18.64 -0.50 19.13
N LEU A 227 18.08 0.09 20.19
CA LEU A 227 17.59 1.46 20.13
C LEU A 227 18.75 2.46 20.06
N PHE A 228 19.89 2.18 20.71
CA PHE A 228 21.06 3.07 20.75
C PHE A 228 22.18 2.66 19.78
N THR A 229 21.87 1.84 18.77
CA THR A 229 22.86 1.39 17.78
C THR A 229 23.24 2.49 16.79
N GLU A 230 24.53 2.76 16.57
CA GLU A 230 24.99 3.78 15.60
C GLU A 230 25.15 3.25 14.16
N LYS A 231 24.63 2.05 13.89
CA LYS A 231 24.71 1.39 12.59
C LYS A 231 23.79 2.04 11.55
N GLY A 232 24.23 2.03 10.29
CA GLY A 232 23.45 2.60 9.19
C GLY A 232 22.12 1.88 8.96
N LEU A 233 21.20 2.55 8.26
CA LEU A 233 19.85 2.06 7.94
C LEU A 233 19.81 0.57 7.60
N PHE A 234 20.53 0.14 6.56
CA PHE A 234 20.50 -1.25 6.09
C PHE A 234 21.02 -2.26 7.12
N GLU A 235 22.02 -1.88 7.93
CA GLU A 235 22.55 -2.75 8.97
C GLU A 235 21.59 -2.86 10.15
N THR A 236 20.92 -1.76 10.53
CA THR A 236 19.89 -1.76 11.56
C THR A 236 18.69 -2.60 11.15
N LEU A 237 18.24 -2.50 9.89
CA LEU A 237 17.20 -3.38 9.35
C LEU A 237 17.61 -4.85 9.40
N ALA A 238 18.86 -5.16 9.03
CA ALA A 238 19.38 -6.52 9.08
C ALA A 238 19.41 -7.07 10.52
N LEU A 239 19.78 -6.24 11.51
CA LEU A 239 19.70 -6.58 12.93
C LEU A 239 18.26 -6.82 13.38
N TYR A 240 17.31 -6.00 12.93
CA TYR A 240 15.90 -6.15 13.31
C TYR A 240 15.33 -7.45 12.79
N LEU A 241 15.66 -7.82 11.55
CA LEU A 241 15.33 -9.13 10.98
C LEU A 241 16.03 -10.27 11.71
N GLY A 242 17.30 -10.07 12.09
CA GLY A 242 18.05 -11.05 12.89
C GLY A 242 17.39 -11.34 14.24
N ALA A 243 16.87 -10.32 14.93
CA ALA A 243 16.21 -10.47 16.23
C ALA A 243 14.87 -11.22 16.19
N LEU A 244 14.26 -11.32 15.00
CA LEU A 244 13.09 -12.17 14.75
C LEU A 244 13.46 -13.64 14.66
N VAL A 245 14.73 -13.98 14.38
CA VAL A 245 15.19 -15.36 14.27
C VAL A 245 15.46 -15.93 15.66
N SER A 246 14.66 -16.92 16.04
CA SER A 246 14.91 -17.70 17.26
C SER A 246 16.00 -18.75 17.03
N THR A 247 16.89 -18.96 18.00
CA THR A 247 17.87 -20.07 17.96
C THR A 247 17.19 -21.45 18.01
N ARG A 248 16.17 -21.61 18.87
CA ARG A 248 15.44 -22.89 19.01
C ARG A 248 14.53 -23.20 17.82
N TYR A 249 13.78 -22.21 17.34
CA TYR A 249 12.76 -22.36 16.30
C TYR A 249 13.07 -21.53 15.05
N TRP A 250 14.32 -21.60 14.58
CA TRP A 250 14.78 -20.80 13.44
C TRP A 250 13.96 -21.07 12.16
N TYR A 251 13.51 -22.30 11.96
CA TYR A 251 12.69 -22.70 10.82
C TYR A 251 11.32 -21.99 10.82
N LEU A 252 10.67 -21.91 11.97
CA LEU A 252 9.39 -21.22 12.13
C LEU A 252 9.57 -19.71 11.96
N SER A 253 10.71 -19.19 12.42
CA SER A 253 11.07 -17.78 12.27
C SER A 253 11.17 -17.38 10.80
N LEU A 254 11.71 -18.25 9.93
CA LEU A 254 11.77 -17.99 8.49
C LEU A 254 10.39 -17.94 7.84
N ILE A 255 9.52 -18.91 8.16
CA ILE A 255 8.13 -18.90 7.68
C ILE A 255 7.45 -17.62 8.13
N LEU A 256 7.60 -17.25 9.41
CA LEU A 256 6.98 -16.07 9.99
C LEU A 256 7.49 -14.77 9.34
N ILE A 257 8.81 -14.62 9.17
CA ILE A 257 9.38 -13.46 8.45
C ILE A 257 8.80 -13.37 7.05
N SER A 258 8.76 -14.49 6.31
CA SER A 258 8.17 -14.52 4.97
C SER A 258 6.70 -14.10 4.96
N VAL A 259 5.86 -14.65 5.83
CA VAL A 259 4.44 -14.28 5.95
C VAL A 259 4.26 -12.81 6.34
N MET A 260 5.03 -12.32 7.32
CA MET A 260 4.96 -10.92 7.79
C MET A 260 5.32 -9.91 6.69
N THR A 261 6.09 -10.32 5.69
CA THR A 261 6.50 -9.43 4.63
C THR A 261 5.48 -9.29 3.48
N ILE A 262 4.54 -10.24 3.35
CA ILE A 262 3.56 -10.26 2.24
C ILE A 262 2.66 -9.00 2.22
N PRO A 263 2.14 -8.47 3.35
CA PRO A 263 1.34 -7.24 3.31
C PRO A 263 2.04 -6.06 2.62
N PHE A 264 3.36 -5.91 2.78
CA PHE A 264 4.13 -4.85 2.10
C PHE A 264 4.28 -5.12 0.61
N VAL A 265 4.54 -6.38 0.23
CA VAL A 265 4.61 -6.80 -1.18
C VAL A 265 3.28 -6.50 -1.86
N PHE A 266 2.17 -6.91 -1.25
CA PHE A 266 0.85 -6.73 -1.81
C PHE A 266 0.47 -5.25 -1.91
N MET A 267 0.81 -4.44 -0.91
CA MET A 267 0.62 -2.98 -0.97
C MET A 267 1.43 -2.38 -2.14
N ALA A 268 2.69 -2.77 -2.34
CA ALA A 268 3.47 -2.31 -3.48
C ALA A 268 2.90 -2.77 -4.83
N GLN A 269 2.46 -4.03 -4.93
CA GLN A 269 1.85 -4.58 -6.14
C GLN A 269 0.54 -3.87 -6.51
N MET A 270 -0.30 -3.58 -5.52
CA MET A 270 -1.53 -2.81 -5.71
C MET A 270 -1.23 -1.39 -6.19
N MET A 271 -0.17 -0.77 -5.65
CA MET A 271 0.30 0.52 -6.16
C MET A 271 0.76 0.43 -7.62
N TYR A 272 1.49 -0.62 -8.02
CA TYR A 272 1.89 -0.80 -9.43
C TYR A 272 0.69 -0.92 -10.35
N LEU A 273 -0.35 -1.65 -9.93
CA LEU A 273 -1.60 -1.73 -10.67
C LEU A 273 -2.18 -0.32 -10.86
N VAL A 274 -2.32 0.47 -9.81
CA VAL A 274 -2.91 1.83 -9.91
C VAL A 274 -2.03 2.75 -10.78
N LEU A 275 -0.72 2.67 -10.68
CA LEU A 275 0.19 3.54 -11.45
C LEU A 275 0.22 3.18 -12.94
N PHE A 276 0.13 1.89 -13.27
CA PHE A 276 0.41 1.41 -14.63
C PHE A 276 -0.81 0.88 -15.38
N PHE A 277 -2.01 0.82 -14.79
CA PHE A 277 -3.21 0.34 -15.51
C PHE A 277 -3.56 1.19 -16.74
N ASN A 278 -3.19 2.48 -16.74
CA ASN A 278 -3.43 3.39 -17.86
C ASN A 278 -2.47 3.19 -19.05
N LEU A 279 -1.44 2.34 -18.90
CA LEU A 279 -0.52 2.05 -20.01
C LEU A 279 -1.16 1.06 -21.00
N PRO A 280 -0.90 1.20 -22.32
CA PRO A 280 -1.39 0.26 -23.31
C PRO A 280 -0.92 -1.19 -23.04
N MET A 281 -1.82 -2.15 -23.23
CA MET A 281 -1.46 -3.57 -23.26
C MET A 281 -0.63 -3.86 -24.52
N PRO A 282 0.44 -4.69 -24.44
CA PRO A 282 0.85 -5.54 -23.32
C PRO A 282 1.89 -4.91 -22.36
N PHE A 283 2.33 -3.66 -22.61
CA PHE A 283 3.43 -3.04 -21.88
C PHE A 283 3.12 -2.87 -20.38
N SER A 284 1.88 -2.49 -20.05
CA SER A 284 1.41 -2.40 -18.66
C SER A 284 1.64 -3.71 -17.91
N LEU A 285 1.16 -4.81 -18.48
CA LEU A 285 1.23 -6.13 -17.86
C LEU A 285 2.69 -6.60 -17.70
N ILE A 286 3.54 -6.41 -18.70
CA ILE A 286 4.97 -6.76 -18.62
C ILE A 286 5.66 -5.97 -17.51
N LEU A 287 5.41 -4.67 -17.44
CA LEU A 287 6.01 -3.79 -16.44
C LEU A 287 5.56 -4.17 -15.01
N ILE A 288 4.26 -4.38 -14.81
CA ILE A 288 3.70 -4.79 -13.52
C ILE A 288 4.31 -6.13 -13.09
N MET A 289 4.44 -7.10 -13.99
CA MET A 289 5.05 -8.40 -13.66
C MET A 289 6.51 -8.29 -13.25
N VAL A 290 7.31 -7.51 -13.98
CA VAL A 290 8.73 -7.33 -13.67
C VAL A 290 8.88 -6.67 -12.29
N LEU A 291 8.10 -5.61 -12.03
CA LEU A 291 8.15 -4.89 -10.75
C LEU A 291 7.61 -5.74 -9.59
N ALA A 292 6.54 -6.50 -9.82
CA ALA A 292 5.99 -7.44 -8.84
C ALA A 292 7.00 -8.53 -8.49
N ALA A 293 7.61 -9.17 -9.50
CA ALA A 293 8.65 -10.17 -9.30
C ALA A 293 9.86 -9.59 -8.57
N MET A 294 10.34 -8.41 -8.97
CA MET A 294 11.46 -7.73 -8.30
C MET A 294 11.16 -7.46 -6.83
N THR A 295 9.97 -6.93 -6.54
CA THR A 295 9.55 -6.60 -5.16
C THR A 295 9.44 -7.84 -4.30
N GLU A 296 8.85 -8.90 -4.84
CA GLU A 296 8.78 -10.18 -4.16
C GLU A 296 10.16 -10.76 -3.86
N GLU A 297 11.08 -10.78 -4.83
CA GLU A 297 12.43 -11.30 -4.62
C GLU A 297 13.25 -10.45 -3.64
N LEU A 298 13.10 -9.13 -3.69
CA LEU A 298 13.73 -8.21 -2.72
C LEU A 298 13.30 -8.56 -1.29
N VAL A 299 12.02 -8.85 -1.11
CA VAL A 299 11.44 -9.10 0.20
C VAL A 299 11.68 -10.55 0.67
N LYS A 300 11.67 -11.54 -0.23
CA LYS A 300 12.08 -12.94 0.07
C LYS A 300 13.48 -13.02 0.66
N ALA A 301 14.37 -12.11 0.24
CA ALA A 301 15.72 -12.03 0.78
C ALA A 301 15.76 -11.72 2.29
N ALA A 302 14.70 -11.14 2.88
CA ALA A 302 14.64 -10.82 4.31
C ALA A 302 14.91 -12.04 5.21
N GLY A 303 14.43 -13.23 4.83
CA GLY A 303 14.70 -14.47 5.56
C GLY A 303 16.20 -14.80 5.64
N PHE A 304 16.91 -14.72 4.51
CA PHE A 304 18.36 -14.95 4.47
C PHE A 304 19.15 -13.83 5.16
N ILE A 305 18.71 -12.57 5.04
CA ILE A 305 19.30 -11.44 5.78
C ILE A 305 19.17 -11.69 7.29
N GLY A 306 18.01 -12.16 7.75
CA GLY A 306 17.78 -12.54 9.14
C GLY A 306 18.74 -13.63 9.61
N LEU A 307 18.91 -14.73 8.85
CA LEU A 307 19.85 -15.80 9.21
C LEU A 307 21.30 -15.32 9.28
N ILE A 308 21.73 -14.54 8.28
CA ILE A 308 23.11 -14.04 8.22
C ILE A 308 23.39 -13.08 9.38
N SER A 309 22.40 -12.26 9.75
CA SER A 309 22.52 -11.28 10.83
C SER A 309 22.47 -11.94 12.20
N HIS A 310 21.59 -12.93 12.39
CA HIS A 310 21.51 -13.74 13.61
C HIS A 310 22.70 -14.71 13.77
N ARG A 311 23.37 -15.05 12.67
CA ARG A 311 24.51 -15.98 12.58
C ARG A 311 24.18 -17.43 12.97
N TYR A 312 22.89 -17.78 13.03
CA TYR A 312 22.43 -19.14 13.32
C TYR A 312 21.14 -19.49 12.57
N PRO A 313 21.01 -20.72 12.02
CA PRO A 313 22.05 -21.73 11.84
C PRO A 313 23.13 -21.29 10.82
N PRO A 314 24.32 -21.92 10.84
CA PRO A 314 25.34 -21.63 9.84
C PRO A 314 24.84 -21.97 8.44
N LEU A 315 25.13 -21.08 7.47
CA LEU A 315 24.68 -21.21 6.09
C LEU A 315 25.44 -22.35 5.37
N THR A 316 24.99 -23.58 5.57
CA THR A 316 25.42 -24.79 4.83
C THR A 316 24.48 -25.03 3.65
N TRP A 317 24.87 -25.86 2.67
CA TRP A 317 23.98 -26.20 1.54
C TRP A 317 22.65 -26.82 1.98
N LYS A 318 22.66 -27.65 3.04
CA LYS A 318 21.44 -28.20 3.64
C LYS A 318 20.54 -27.10 4.19
N VAL A 319 21.12 -26.14 4.91
CA VAL A 319 20.38 -25.00 5.47
C VAL A 319 19.86 -24.10 4.35
N VAL A 320 20.61 -23.86 3.29
CA VAL A 320 20.15 -23.08 2.13
C VAL A 320 18.91 -23.72 1.52
N ILE A 321 18.97 -25.01 1.16
CA ILE A 321 17.85 -25.73 0.56
C ILE A 321 16.62 -25.71 1.49
N PHE A 322 16.82 -26.03 2.77
CA PHE A 322 15.73 -26.05 3.74
C PHE A 322 15.14 -24.65 3.97
N SER A 323 15.98 -23.62 4.05
CA SER A 323 15.52 -22.23 4.20
C SER A 323 14.74 -21.76 2.99
N SER A 324 15.16 -22.12 1.78
CA SER A 324 14.43 -21.79 0.55
C SER A 324 13.05 -22.43 0.50
N ILE A 325 12.93 -23.69 0.94
CA ILE A 325 11.64 -24.37 1.09
C ILE A 325 10.76 -23.65 2.12
N LEU A 326 11.30 -23.33 3.29
CA LEU A 326 10.54 -22.64 4.35
C LEU A 326 10.09 -21.23 3.93
N ILE A 327 10.96 -20.47 3.26
CA ILE A 327 10.63 -19.15 2.70
C ILE A 327 9.53 -19.30 1.64
N GLY A 328 9.66 -20.28 0.74
CA GLY A 328 8.64 -20.59 -0.26
C GLY A 328 7.29 -20.96 0.35
N LEU A 329 7.29 -21.76 1.43
CA LEU A 329 6.09 -22.10 2.20
C LEU A 329 5.47 -20.86 2.84
N GLY A 330 6.28 -20.00 3.47
CA GLY A 330 5.79 -18.77 4.08
C GLY A 330 5.17 -17.81 3.06
N PHE A 331 5.79 -17.68 1.88
CA PHE A 331 5.23 -16.89 0.78
C PHE A 331 3.89 -17.45 0.28
N LEU A 332 3.83 -18.75 0.02
CA LEU A 332 2.57 -19.41 -0.39
C LEU A 332 1.46 -19.19 0.65
N LEU A 333 1.77 -19.39 1.94
CA LEU A 333 0.80 -19.22 3.02
C LEU A 333 0.29 -17.78 3.09
N GLY A 334 1.19 -16.80 3.13
CA GLY A 334 0.81 -15.40 3.25
C GLY A 334 0.05 -14.88 2.02
N GLU A 335 0.48 -15.26 0.81
CA GLU A 335 -0.21 -14.90 -0.43
C GLU A 335 -1.65 -15.45 -0.44
N LYS A 336 -1.82 -16.74 -0.15
CA LYS A 336 -3.17 -17.36 -0.17
C LYS A 336 -4.09 -16.81 0.91
N LEU A 337 -3.58 -16.50 2.10
CA LEU A 337 -4.36 -15.85 3.15
C LEU A 337 -4.85 -14.46 2.72
N LEU A 338 -4.00 -13.65 2.09
CA LEU A 338 -4.40 -12.32 1.60
C LEU A 338 -5.34 -12.39 0.38
N LEU A 339 -5.14 -13.36 -0.51
CA LEU A 339 -6.05 -13.61 -1.63
C LEU A 339 -7.44 -14.01 -1.14
N PHE A 340 -7.54 -14.74 -0.03
CA PHE A 340 -8.83 -15.07 0.58
C PHE A 340 -9.53 -13.83 1.16
N ILE A 341 -8.78 -12.92 1.78
CA ILE A 341 -9.33 -11.66 2.32
C ILE A 341 -9.82 -10.73 1.20
N THR A 342 -9.16 -10.76 0.04
CA THR A 342 -9.48 -9.91 -1.11
C THR A 342 -10.41 -10.58 -2.13
N LEU A 343 -10.87 -11.81 -1.83
CA LEU A 343 -11.62 -12.68 -2.73
C LEU A 343 -12.93 -12.05 -3.21
N SER A 344 -13.68 -11.40 -2.33
CA SER A 344 -15.03 -10.90 -2.67
C SER A 344 -15.03 -9.71 -3.65
N GLN A 345 -13.90 -9.00 -3.81
CA GLN A 345 -13.81 -7.79 -4.63
C GLN A 345 -13.05 -8.03 -5.96
N ILE A 346 -12.17 -9.04 -5.99
CA ILE A 346 -11.33 -9.33 -7.16
C ILE A 346 -11.90 -10.47 -8.01
N ALA A 347 -12.80 -11.32 -7.48
CA ALA A 347 -13.33 -12.51 -8.15
C ALA A 347 -13.94 -12.24 -9.55
N ASP A 348 -14.56 -11.08 -9.75
CA ASP A 348 -15.20 -10.72 -11.03
C ASP A 348 -14.22 -10.08 -12.04
N SER A 349 -12.95 -9.87 -11.67
CA SER A 349 -11.95 -9.28 -12.56
C SER A 349 -11.15 -10.35 -13.32
N ILE A 350 -10.71 -10.03 -14.54
CA ILE A 350 -9.82 -10.90 -15.35
C ILE A 350 -8.51 -11.20 -14.59
N PHE A 351 -8.01 -10.23 -13.83
CA PHE A 351 -6.84 -10.39 -12.95
C PHE A 351 -7.14 -11.36 -11.80
N GLY A 352 -8.34 -11.33 -11.23
CA GLY A 352 -8.83 -12.31 -10.26
C GLY A 352 -8.93 -13.70 -10.83
N ALA A 353 -9.57 -13.88 -11.97
CA ALA A 353 -9.67 -15.19 -12.62
C ALA A 353 -8.28 -15.80 -12.93
N ALA A 354 -7.33 -14.97 -13.40
CA ALA A 354 -5.93 -15.38 -13.64
C ALA A 354 -5.21 -15.81 -12.34
N LEU A 355 -5.37 -15.04 -11.26
CA LEU A 355 -4.82 -15.35 -9.95
C LEU A 355 -5.50 -16.61 -9.34
N PHE A 356 -6.75 -16.91 -9.67
CA PHE A 356 -7.55 -17.98 -9.05
C PHE A 356 -7.43 -19.35 -9.71
N LEU A 357 -7.09 -19.44 -11.01
CA LEU A 357 -6.69 -20.73 -11.63
C LEU A 357 -5.50 -21.39 -10.90
N SER A 358 -4.72 -20.60 -10.16
CA SER A 358 -3.60 -21.09 -9.35
C SER A 358 -4.00 -21.75 -8.02
N ILE A 359 -5.28 -21.70 -7.61
CA ILE A 359 -5.76 -22.31 -6.35
C ILE A 359 -5.74 -23.84 -6.42
N GLY A 360 -6.03 -24.43 -7.58
CA GLY A 360 -5.92 -25.89 -7.79
C GLY A 360 -4.48 -26.40 -7.92
N LEU A 361 -3.51 -25.49 -8.05
CA LEU A 361 -2.12 -25.77 -8.41
C LEU A 361 -1.14 -25.18 -7.40
N LEU A 362 -1.38 -25.39 -6.09
CA LEU A 362 -0.54 -24.87 -5.00
C LEU A 362 0.95 -25.20 -5.13
N TRP A 363 1.27 -26.31 -5.81
CA TRP A 363 2.64 -26.75 -6.01
C TRP A 363 3.42 -25.85 -7.00
N ILE A 364 2.77 -25.19 -7.96
CA ILE A 364 3.52 -24.37 -8.93
C ILE A 364 4.03 -23.06 -8.30
N PRO A 365 3.19 -22.23 -7.64
CA PRO A 365 3.69 -21.04 -6.93
C PRO A 365 4.69 -21.41 -5.83
N PHE A 366 4.47 -22.54 -5.14
CA PHE A 366 5.43 -23.04 -4.16
C PHE A 366 6.81 -23.33 -4.77
N LEU A 367 6.88 -24.09 -5.86
CA LEU A 367 8.14 -24.42 -6.52
C LEU A 367 8.84 -23.17 -7.06
N LEU A 368 8.07 -22.21 -7.57
CA LEU A 368 8.59 -20.92 -8.00
C LEU A 368 9.28 -20.21 -6.84
N HIS A 369 8.57 -19.97 -5.74
CA HIS A 369 9.10 -19.23 -4.59
C HIS A 369 10.27 -19.95 -3.93
N ALA A 370 10.19 -21.27 -3.79
CA ALA A 370 11.30 -22.07 -3.26
C ALA A 370 12.52 -22.04 -4.20
N GLY A 371 12.29 -22.11 -5.52
CA GLY A 371 13.34 -22.06 -6.53
C GLY A 371 14.05 -20.71 -6.60
N THR A 372 13.31 -19.60 -6.61
CA THR A 372 13.89 -18.25 -6.65
C THR A 372 14.59 -17.89 -5.33
N ALA A 373 14.02 -18.30 -4.20
CA ALA A 373 14.69 -18.22 -2.90
C ALA A 373 15.99 -19.05 -2.88
N PHE A 374 16.01 -20.22 -3.53
CA PHE A 374 17.23 -21.03 -3.66
C PHE A 374 18.29 -20.34 -4.53
N CYS A 375 17.92 -19.69 -5.63
CA CYS A 375 18.86 -18.90 -6.43
C CYS A 375 19.59 -17.84 -5.56
N THR A 376 18.82 -17.07 -4.79
CA THR A 376 19.37 -16.05 -3.88
C THR A 376 20.25 -16.68 -2.80
N GLY A 377 19.77 -17.74 -2.12
CA GLY A 377 20.51 -18.43 -1.07
C GLY A 377 21.80 -19.09 -1.55
N ALA A 378 21.81 -19.68 -2.76
CA ALA A 378 22.98 -20.29 -3.37
C ALA A 378 24.06 -19.24 -3.68
N ILE A 379 23.66 -18.09 -4.22
CA ILE A 379 24.60 -17.00 -4.53
C ILE A 379 25.21 -16.41 -3.25
N LEU A 380 24.38 -16.20 -2.22
CA LEU A 380 24.86 -15.78 -0.90
C LEU A 380 25.83 -16.81 -0.29
N LYS A 381 25.58 -18.10 -0.49
CA LYS A 381 26.47 -19.16 0.00
C LYS A 381 27.83 -19.17 -0.70
N ILE A 382 27.85 -18.96 -2.02
CA ILE A 382 29.08 -19.03 -2.83
C ILE A 382 29.91 -17.75 -2.71
N ARG A 383 29.27 -16.57 -2.77
CA ARG A 383 29.94 -15.27 -2.92
C ARG A 383 29.79 -14.36 -1.69
N GLY A 384 29.08 -14.81 -0.65
CA GLY A 384 28.89 -14.08 0.60
C GLY A 384 27.84 -12.96 0.50
N LYS A 385 27.72 -12.18 1.59
CA LYS A 385 26.68 -11.15 1.79
C LYS A 385 26.66 -10.06 0.71
N ASN A 386 27.83 -9.71 0.15
CA ASN A 386 27.94 -8.64 -0.84
C ASN A 386 27.34 -9.02 -2.20
N ALA A 387 27.10 -10.32 -2.45
CA ALA A 387 26.48 -10.80 -3.68
C ALA A 387 24.94 -10.83 -3.61
N LEU A 388 24.33 -10.31 -2.52
CA LEU A 388 22.88 -10.24 -2.38
C LEU A 388 22.17 -9.58 -3.58
N PRO A 389 22.64 -8.42 -4.11
CA PRO A 389 21.97 -7.80 -5.26
C PRO A 389 21.98 -8.68 -6.51
N VAL A 390 23.08 -9.42 -6.73
CA VAL A 390 23.22 -10.37 -7.85
C VAL A 390 22.25 -11.54 -7.68
N GLY A 391 22.10 -12.03 -6.44
CA GLY A 391 21.13 -13.06 -6.08
C GLY A 391 19.70 -12.68 -6.44
N ILE A 392 19.29 -11.50 -5.97
CA ILE A 392 17.95 -10.95 -6.21
C ILE A 392 17.73 -10.70 -7.70
N ALA A 393 18.71 -10.17 -8.44
CA ALA A 393 18.59 -9.92 -9.87
C ALA A 393 18.35 -11.21 -10.67
N ILE A 394 19.13 -12.27 -10.38
CA ILE A 394 18.96 -13.57 -11.04
C ILE A 394 17.61 -14.19 -10.68
N ALA A 395 17.23 -14.16 -9.40
CA ALA A 395 15.93 -14.65 -8.94
C ALA A 395 14.77 -13.89 -9.62
N THR A 396 14.89 -12.57 -9.78
CA THR A 396 13.88 -11.73 -10.44
C THR A 396 13.72 -12.10 -11.91
N ILE A 397 14.82 -12.35 -12.63
CA ILE A 397 14.78 -12.80 -14.03
C ILE A 397 14.07 -14.15 -14.12
N VAL A 398 14.46 -15.13 -13.30
CA VAL A 398 13.83 -16.47 -13.27
C VAL A 398 12.34 -16.36 -12.98
N HIS A 399 11.97 -15.57 -11.98
CA HIS A 399 10.58 -15.35 -11.61
C HIS A 399 9.78 -14.68 -12.73
N THR A 400 10.31 -13.61 -13.32
CA THR A 400 9.66 -12.90 -14.43
C THR A 400 9.44 -13.83 -15.64
N LEU A 401 10.45 -14.63 -15.99
CA LEU A 401 10.36 -15.58 -17.10
C LEU A 401 9.28 -16.64 -16.85
N TYR A 402 9.19 -17.12 -15.60
CA TYR A 402 8.13 -18.03 -15.21
C TYR A 402 6.73 -17.38 -15.34
N ASN A 403 6.56 -16.15 -14.84
CA ASN A 403 5.27 -15.43 -14.93
C ASN A 403 4.86 -15.21 -16.39
N LEU A 404 5.82 -14.82 -17.25
CA LEU A 404 5.60 -14.68 -18.68
C LEU A 404 5.25 -16.01 -19.36
N TYR A 405 5.89 -17.11 -18.95
CA TYR A 405 5.59 -18.45 -19.50
C TYR A 405 4.18 -18.90 -19.13
N MET A 406 3.77 -18.72 -17.87
CA MET A 406 2.41 -19.05 -17.41
C MET A 406 1.35 -18.25 -18.18
N LEU A 407 1.61 -16.98 -18.44
CA LEU A 407 0.71 -16.16 -19.27
C LEU A 407 0.68 -16.56 -20.73
N ARG A 408 1.77 -17.07 -21.32
CA ARG A 408 1.73 -17.59 -22.70
C ARG A 408 0.84 -18.81 -22.85
N GLY A 409 0.58 -19.55 -21.76
CA GLY A 409 -0.45 -20.59 -21.72
C GLY A 409 -1.89 -20.05 -21.85
N TRP A 410 -2.11 -18.74 -21.75
CA TRP A 410 -3.37 -18.03 -21.98
C TRP A 410 -3.48 -17.37 -23.37
N VAL A 411 -2.39 -17.29 -24.16
CA VAL A 411 -2.35 -16.55 -25.45
C VAL A 411 -2.56 -17.49 -26.66
N TRP A 412 -3.32 -18.58 -26.48
CA TRP A 412 -3.74 -19.45 -27.59
C TRP A 412 -5.25 -19.63 -27.62
#